data_AF-A0A964PFV5-F1
#
_entry.id   AF-A0A964PFV5-F1
#
_cell.length_a   1.000
_cell.length_b   1.000
_cell.length_c   1.000
_cell.angle_alpha   90.00
_cell.angle_beta   90.00
_cell.angle_gamma   90.00
#
_symmetry.space_group_name_H-M   'P 1'
#
loop_
_entity.id
_entity.type
_entity.pdbx_description
1 polymer ?
#
loop_
_entity_poly.entity_id
_entity_poly.type
_entity_poly.pdbx_seq_one_letter_code
_entity_poly.pdbx_strand_id
1 'polypeptide(L)'
;MDLFIAPRAGIWCRSVPGWDQFCAALATGEEPGNRLAEPLPDLLPAREARRAPLHVRLAIEAGTQACRENGVVMSDVMTVFASAMGDHQITDYMCRTLADSSPMLSPTRFHHSVHNAASGYWSISAGNRLASAAIAALSCTFAAGILEAASLAVSEPGTVLLIAHDIPASSPLDAVCSTRQPFALAFLVSSQRIAPQWRGMRLEYRETSSPWPTPEPGWLQKLAMDNECARGIPLLEALAGHRPATLAWPLNEAAHLRLQLGPGAGALPDPTSSV
;
A
#
# COMPACT_ATOMS: atom_id res chain seq x y z
N MET A 1 -13.57 14.85 -1.08
CA MET A 1 -12.48 15.11 -2.04
C MET A 1 -12.79 14.34 -3.31
N ASP A 2 -12.90 15.01 -4.44
CA ASP A 2 -13.10 14.38 -5.74
C ASP A 2 -11.75 14.21 -6.43
N LEU A 3 -11.45 12.99 -6.83
CA LEU A 3 -10.13 12.53 -7.27
C LEU A 3 -10.28 11.57 -8.45
N PHE A 4 -9.14 11.21 -9.02
CA PHE A 4 -9.00 10.15 -10.01
C PHE A 4 -8.02 9.10 -9.51
N ILE A 5 -8.31 7.83 -9.78
CA ILE A 5 -7.44 6.70 -9.47
C ILE A 5 -7.10 5.95 -10.77
N ALA A 6 -5.86 5.52 -10.89
CA ALA A 6 -5.42 4.73 -12.03
C ALA A 6 -6.10 3.34 -12.06
N PRO A 7 -6.39 2.77 -13.24
CA PRO A 7 -7.18 1.54 -13.34
C PRO A 7 -6.44 0.27 -12.91
N ARG A 8 -5.09 0.30 -12.90
CA ARG A 8 -4.26 -0.84 -12.54
C ARG A 8 -3.44 -0.49 -11.30
N ALA A 9 -3.15 -1.50 -10.48
CA ALA A 9 -2.39 -1.34 -9.25
C ALA A 9 -1.11 -2.19 -9.30
N GLY A 10 -0.19 -1.94 -8.38
CA GLY A 10 0.84 -2.91 -8.01
C GLY A 10 0.33 -3.78 -6.87
N ILE A 11 0.71 -5.05 -6.88
CA ILE A 11 0.40 -5.98 -5.79
C ILE A 11 1.43 -7.09 -5.76
N TRP A 12 1.92 -7.37 -4.55
CA TRP A 12 2.74 -8.53 -4.30
C TRP A 12 2.29 -9.23 -3.03
N CYS A 13 2.09 -10.54 -3.12
CA CYS A 13 2.01 -11.45 -1.98
C CYS A 13 2.67 -12.77 -2.37
N ARG A 14 2.77 -13.72 -1.44
CA ARG A 14 3.42 -15.01 -1.73
C ARG A 14 2.76 -15.81 -2.85
N SER A 15 1.51 -15.55 -3.19
CA SER A 15 0.78 -16.30 -4.23
C SER A 15 0.52 -15.46 -5.48
N VAL A 16 0.75 -14.15 -5.43
CA VAL A 16 0.45 -13.20 -6.51
C VAL A 16 1.64 -12.27 -6.73
N PRO A 17 2.32 -12.35 -7.90
CA PRO A 17 3.49 -11.51 -8.17
C PRO A 17 3.14 -10.12 -8.71
N GLY A 18 1.91 -9.88 -9.18
CA GLY A 18 1.55 -8.64 -9.88
C GLY A 18 0.08 -8.58 -10.28
N TRP A 19 -0.30 -7.47 -10.93
CA TRP A 19 -1.69 -7.13 -11.25
C TRP A 19 -2.41 -8.14 -12.14
N ASP A 20 -1.78 -8.62 -13.21
CA ASP A 20 -2.42 -9.54 -14.13
C ASP A 20 -2.72 -10.89 -13.47
N GLN A 21 -1.80 -11.37 -12.63
CA GLN A 21 -2.00 -12.59 -11.85
C GLN A 21 -3.04 -12.40 -10.75
N PHE A 22 -3.13 -11.21 -10.15
CA PHE A 22 -4.21 -10.86 -9.24
C PHE A 22 -5.57 -10.94 -9.94
N CYS A 23 -5.69 -10.33 -11.12
CA CYS A 23 -6.92 -10.36 -11.91
C CYS A 23 -7.30 -11.79 -12.32
N ALA A 24 -6.31 -12.61 -12.73
CA ALA A 24 -6.53 -14.01 -13.08
C ALA A 24 -7.01 -14.84 -11.87
N ALA A 25 -6.40 -14.67 -10.70
CA ALA A 25 -6.80 -15.35 -9.46
C ALA A 25 -8.17 -14.89 -8.96
N LEU A 26 -8.51 -13.60 -9.15
CA LEU A 26 -9.84 -13.08 -8.84
C LEU A 26 -10.92 -13.68 -9.75
N ALA A 27 -10.60 -13.90 -11.03
CA ALA A 27 -11.52 -14.51 -11.99
C ALA A 27 -11.81 -15.98 -11.68
N THR A 28 -10.85 -16.73 -11.14
CA THR A 28 -11.07 -18.12 -10.70
C THR A 28 -11.64 -18.22 -9.29
N GLY A 29 -11.44 -17.19 -8.46
CA GLY A 29 -11.81 -17.20 -7.04
C GLY A 29 -10.87 -18.06 -6.16
N GLU A 30 -9.77 -18.56 -6.71
CA GLU A 30 -8.86 -19.50 -6.06
C GLU A 30 -7.48 -18.88 -5.82
N GLU A 31 -6.86 -19.22 -4.68
CA GLU A 31 -5.48 -18.83 -4.40
C GLU A 31 -4.53 -19.58 -5.34
N PRO A 32 -3.62 -18.90 -6.05
CA PRO A 32 -2.60 -19.60 -6.83
C PRO A 32 -1.77 -20.53 -5.94
N GLY A 33 -1.65 -21.80 -6.32
CA GLY A 33 -0.98 -22.81 -5.48
C GLY A 33 0.54 -22.66 -5.32
N ASN A 34 1.18 -21.85 -6.15
CA ASN A 34 2.63 -21.65 -6.12
C ASN A 34 3.02 -20.55 -5.13
N ARG A 35 3.91 -20.87 -4.19
CA ARG A 35 4.51 -19.88 -3.28
C ARG A 35 5.77 -19.27 -3.89
N LEU A 36 5.75 -17.95 -4.08
CA LEU A 36 6.82 -17.15 -4.63
C LEU A 36 7.93 -16.91 -3.60
N ALA A 37 9.15 -16.81 -4.13
CA ALA A 37 10.26 -16.20 -3.41
C ALA A 37 10.02 -14.70 -3.21
N GLU A 38 10.65 -14.12 -2.20
CA GLU A 38 10.58 -12.68 -1.93
C GLU A 38 11.04 -11.84 -3.13
N PRO A 39 10.44 -10.67 -3.38
CA PRO A 39 10.68 -9.93 -4.62
C PRO A 39 12.07 -9.32 -4.64
N LEU A 40 12.71 -9.27 -5.80
CA LEU A 40 13.96 -8.55 -6.02
C LEU A 40 13.67 -7.46 -7.06
N PRO A 41 13.32 -6.24 -6.61
CA PRO A 41 12.85 -5.20 -7.53
C PRO A 41 13.97 -4.77 -8.48
N ASP A 42 13.69 -4.80 -9.78
CA ASP A 42 14.66 -4.40 -10.82
C ASP A 42 15.07 -2.92 -10.74
N LEU A 43 14.24 -2.09 -10.08
CA LEU A 43 14.56 -0.68 -9.84
C LEU A 43 15.80 -0.51 -8.94
N LEU A 44 16.06 -1.47 -8.05
CA LEU A 44 17.22 -1.44 -7.17
C LEU A 44 18.42 -2.11 -7.87
N PRO A 45 19.62 -1.50 -7.84
CA PRO A 45 20.81 -2.19 -8.33
C PRO A 45 21.03 -3.50 -7.54
N ALA A 46 21.52 -4.55 -8.21
CA ALA A 46 21.46 -5.92 -7.67
C ALA A 46 22.14 -6.11 -6.30
N ARG A 47 23.16 -5.33 -5.96
CA ARG A 47 23.83 -5.42 -4.65
C ARG A 47 22.97 -4.79 -3.55
N GLU A 48 22.31 -3.69 -3.86
CA GLU A 48 21.41 -2.92 -3.01
C GLU A 48 20.12 -3.69 -2.80
N ALA A 49 19.54 -4.29 -3.86
CA ALA A 49 18.37 -5.16 -3.77
C ALA A 49 18.57 -6.32 -2.78
N ARG A 50 19.76 -6.94 -2.77
CA ARG A 50 20.11 -8.04 -1.85
C ARG A 50 20.36 -7.58 -0.41
N ARG A 51 20.64 -6.30 -0.19
CA ARG A 51 20.90 -5.72 1.14
C ARG A 51 19.68 -4.99 1.71
N ALA A 52 18.73 -4.64 0.85
CA ALA A 52 17.50 -3.98 1.24
C ALA A 52 16.66 -4.94 2.12
N PRO A 53 16.11 -4.46 3.24
CA PRO A 53 15.17 -5.23 4.04
C PRO A 53 13.95 -5.64 3.22
N LEU A 54 13.26 -6.69 3.67
CA LEU A 54 12.09 -7.22 2.97
C LEU A 54 11.01 -6.15 2.80
N HIS A 55 10.74 -5.32 3.81
CA HIS A 55 9.70 -4.28 3.71
C HIS A 55 10.02 -3.27 2.60
N VAL A 56 11.29 -2.86 2.43
CA VAL A 56 11.73 -2.01 1.32
C VAL A 56 11.52 -2.72 -0.01
N ARG A 57 11.95 -3.97 -0.14
CA ARG A 57 11.80 -4.74 -1.39
C ARG A 57 10.33 -4.86 -1.80
N LEU A 58 9.43 -5.12 -0.85
CA LEU A 58 7.98 -5.16 -1.09
C LEU A 58 7.43 -3.82 -1.58
N ALA A 59 7.79 -2.73 -0.89
CA ALA A 59 7.33 -1.40 -1.24
C ALA A 59 7.80 -0.97 -2.64
N ILE A 60 9.09 -1.18 -2.95
CA ILE A 60 9.66 -0.83 -4.25
C ILE A 60 9.06 -1.70 -5.35
N GLU A 61 8.85 -2.99 -5.11
CA GLU A 61 8.19 -3.89 -6.08
C GLU A 61 6.79 -3.39 -6.45
N ALA A 62 5.91 -3.23 -5.45
CA ALA A 62 4.53 -2.82 -5.70
C ALA A 62 4.47 -1.41 -6.31
N GLY A 63 5.26 -0.45 -5.83
CA GLY A 63 5.32 0.90 -6.39
C GLY A 63 5.78 0.92 -7.85
N THR A 64 6.80 0.11 -8.18
CA THR A 64 7.34 -0.05 -9.53
C THR A 64 6.27 -0.61 -10.46
N GLN A 65 5.56 -1.66 -10.03
CA GLN A 65 4.45 -2.24 -10.77
C GLN A 65 3.36 -1.20 -11.03
N ALA A 66 2.88 -0.50 -9.99
CA ALA A 66 1.82 0.50 -10.15
C ALA A 66 2.17 1.60 -11.17
N CYS A 67 3.42 2.07 -11.18
CA CYS A 67 3.89 3.03 -12.18
C CYS A 67 3.93 2.41 -13.59
N ARG A 68 4.56 1.23 -13.72
CA ARG A 68 4.73 0.54 -15.01
C ARG A 68 3.39 0.17 -15.66
N GLU A 69 2.46 -0.38 -14.87
CA GLU A 69 1.14 -0.80 -15.33
C GLU A 69 0.29 0.36 -15.87
N ASN A 70 0.60 1.58 -15.47
CA ASN A 70 -0.13 2.77 -15.88
C ASN A 70 0.69 3.72 -16.76
N GLY A 71 1.89 3.34 -17.17
CA GLY A 71 2.78 4.16 -18.01
C GLY A 71 3.22 5.47 -17.34
N VAL A 72 3.29 5.49 -16.01
CA VAL A 72 3.69 6.67 -15.23
C VAL A 72 5.18 6.60 -14.93
N VAL A 73 5.89 7.72 -15.12
CA VAL A 73 7.32 7.83 -14.85
C VAL A 73 7.53 7.93 -13.33
N MET A 74 8.36 7.03 -12.77
CA MET A 74 8.56 6.90 -11.33
C MET A 74 9.21 8.14 -10.68
N SER A 75 9.94 8.95 -11.45
CA SER A 75 10.52 10.22 -10.97
C SER A 75 9.50 11.36 -10.85
N ASP A 76 8.32 11.20 -11.45
CA ASP A 76 7.35 12.29 -11.67
C ASP A 76 6.09 12.12 -10.80
N VAL A 77 6.18 11.29 -9.76
CA VAL A 77 5.10 11.07 -8.79
C VAL A 77 5.52 11.48 -7.39
N MET A 78 4.63 12.15 -6.65
CA MET A 78 4.78 12.24 -5.20
C MET A 78 4.50 10.87 -4.59
N THR A 79 5.03 10.58 -3.41
CA THR A 79 4.88 9.25 -2.81
C THR A 79 4.36 9.27 -1.38
N VAL A 80 3.49 8.32 -1.05
CA VAL A 80 3.06 8.04 0.33
C VAL A 80 3.38 6.59 0.62
N PHE A 81 4.26 6.34 1.59
CA PHE A 81 4.58 5.00 2.07
C PHE A 81 3.79 4.73 3.35
N ALA A 82 2.94 3.72 3.33
CA ALA A 82 2.12 3.31 4.46
C ALA A 82 2.59 1.93 4.94
N SER A 83 2.92 1.81 6.23
CA SER A 83 3.24 0.53 6.87
C SER A 83 2.84 0.60 8.34
N ALA A 84 2.21 -0.46 8.85
CA ALA A 84 1.71 -0.52 10.22
C ALA A 84 2.83 -0.36 11.25
N MET A 85 3.99 -0.98 11.00
CA MET A 85 5.12 -0.95 11.93
C MET A 85 6.49 -0.70 11.28
N GLY A 86 6.58 -0.57 9.95
CA GLY A 86 7.86 -0.47 9.25
C GLY A 86 8.72 -1.72 9.44
N ASP A 87 10.04 -1.55 9.62
CA ASP A 87 10.93 -2.64 9.99
C ASP A 87 10.96 -2.86 11.51
N HIS A 88 9.94 -3.54 12.01
CA HIS A 88 9.86 -3.88 13.43
C HIS A 88 10.92 -4.90 13.86
N GLN A 89 11.48 -5.69 12.93
CA GLN A 89 12.55 -6.64 13.25
C GLN A 89 13.85 -5.91 13.57
N ILE A 90 14.15 -4.85 12.82
CA ILE A 90 15.28 -3.97 13.12
C ILE A 90 15.05 -3.21 14.42
N THR A 91 13.82 -2.76 14.67
CA THR A 91 13.46 -2.12 15.96
C THR A 91 13.72 -3.03 17.15
N ASP A 92 13.25 -4.28 17.12
CA ASP A 92 13.50 -5.26 18.17
C ASP A 92 15.01 -5.58 18.32
N TYR A 93 15.74 -5.74 17.21
CA TYR A 93 17.20 -5.91 17.24
C TYR A 93 17.90 -4.75 17.95
N MET A 94 17.53 -3.49 17.64
CA MET A 94 18.14 -2.32 18.28
C MET A 94 17.86 -2.31 19.78
N CYS A 95 16.61 -2.52 20.19
CA CYS A 95 16.23 -2.56 21.59
C CYS A 95 17.00 -3.63 22.37
N ARG A 96 17.10 -4.86 21.84
CA ARG A 96 17.87 -5.94 22.46
C ARG A 96 19.36 -5.62 22.54
N THR A 97 19.92 -5.05 21.48
CA THR A 97 21.35 -4.66 21.45
C THR A 97 21.65 -3.59 22.50
N LEU A 98 20.76 -2.60 22.65
CA LEU A 98 20.91 -1.53 23.64
C LEU A 98 20.67 -1.99 25.08
N ALA A 99 19.93 -3.08 25.28
CA ALA A 99 19.73 -3.70 26.59
C ALA A 99 20.94 -4.55 27.05
N ASP A 100 21.92 -4.80 26.17
CA ASP A 100 23.12 -5.57 26.49
C ASP A 100 24.17 -4.72 27.22
N SER A 101 25.08 -5.38 27.93
CA SER A 101 26.13 -4.77 28.76
C SER A 101 27.23 -4.04 27.97
N SER A 102 27.34 -4.26 26.67
CA SER A 102 28.31 -3.61 25.78
C SER A 102 27.71 -3.43 24.38
N PRO A 103 26.82 -2.44 24.18
CA PRO A 103 26.03 -2.30 22.97
C PRO A 103 26.91 -1.95 21.76
N MET A 104 26.81 -2.76 20.71
CA MET A 104 27.46 -2.52 19.42
C MET A 104 26.40 -2.53 18.31
N LEU A 105 25.94 -1.34 17.92
CA LEU A 105 24.96 -1.19 16.85
C LEU A 105 25.64 -1.27 15.48
N SER A 106 25.07 -2.10 14.59
CA SER A 106 25.47 -2.11 13.18
C SER A 106 25.01 -0.82 12.48
N PRO A 107 25.91 -0.03 11.88
CA PRO A 107 25.54 1.18 11.13
C PRO A 107 24.55 0.88 9.99
N THR A 108 24.74 -0.25 9.30
CA THR A 108 23.86 -0.68 8.21
C THR A 108 22.44 -0.94 8.70
N ARG A 109 22.27 -1.64 9.83
CA ARG A 109 20.94 -1.91 10.39
C ARG A 109 20.30 -0.62 10.92
N PHE A 110 21.10 0.29 11.47
CA PHE A 110 20.59 1.56 11.94
C PHE A 110 20.00 2.41 10.80
N HIS A 111 20.61 2.44 9.61
CA HIS A 111 20.04 3.17 8.47
C HIS A 111 18.69 2.64 8.00
N HIS A 112 18.38 1.38 8.29
CA HIS A 112 17.12 0.73 7.94
C HIS A 112 16.07 0.80 9.05
N SER A 113 16.38 1.40 10.20
CA SER A 113 15.46 1.44 11.34
C SER A 113 14.36 2.51 11.24
N VAL A 114 14.57 3.51 10.38
CA VAL A 114 13.63 4.59 10.19
C VAL A 114 12.44 4.12 9.34
N HIS A 115 11.23 4.53 9.71
CA HIS A 115 10.00 4.11 9.01
C HIS A 115 10.01 4.51 7.52
N ASN A 116 10.62 5.66 7.21
CA ASN A 116 10.77 6.17 5.86
C ASN A 116 11.91 5.54 5.04
N ALA A 117 12.51 4.42 5.48
CA ALA A 117 13.60 3.78 4.73
C ALA A 117 13.18 3.47 3.28
N ALA A 118 11.99 2.91 3.06
CA ALA A 118 11.46 2.62 1.72
C ALA A 118 11.37 3.88 0.83
N SER A 119 10.98 5.02 1.40
CA SER A 119 10.95 6.31 0.71
C SER A 119 12.35 6.76 0.26
N GLY A 120 13.36 6.61 1.13
CA GLY A 120 14.75 6.93 0.77
C GLY A 120 15.28 6.07 -0.38
N TYR A 121 14.99 4.77 -0.36
CA TYR A 121 15.33 3.85 -1.46
C TYR A 121 14.64 4.23 -2.77
N TRP A 122 13.35 4.55 -2.72
CA TRP A 122 12.61 5.00 -3.89
C TRP A 122 13.18 6.29 -4.46
N SER A 123 13.38 7.31 -3.63
CA SER A 123 13.92 8.61 -4.05
C SER A 123 15.25 8.47 -4.80
N ILE A 124 16.17 7.65 -4.28
CA ILE A 124 17.48 7.44 -4.90
C ILE A 124 17.35 6.62 -6.18
N SER A 125 16.68 5.47 -6.13
CA SER A 125 16.66 4.53 -7.26
C SER A 125 15.76 4.97 -8.40
N ALA A 126 14.66 5.67 -8.12
CA ALA A 126 13.79 6.28 -9.14
C ALA A 126 14.28 7.66 -9.60
N GLY A 127 15.33 8.23 -8.98
CA GLY A 127 15.74 9.62 -9.22
C GLY A 127 14.66 10.65 -8.84
N ASN A 128 13.77 10.29 -7.93
CA ASN A 128 12.59 11.05 -7.56
C ASN A 128 12.93 12.08 -6.45
N ARG A 129 12.65 13.36 -6.73
CA ARG A 129 12.89 14.49 -5.82
C ARG A 129 11.60 15.18 -5.36
N LEU A 130 10.44 14.60 -5.67
CA LEU A 130 9.15 15.15 -5.30
C LEU A 130 8.82 14.84 -3.83
N ALA A 131 7.73 15.43 -3.34
CA ALA A 131 7.28 15.24 -1.97
C ALA A 131 7.05 13.75 -1.66
N SER A 132 7.52 13.32 -0.48
CA SER A 132 7.29 11.98 0.03
C SER A 132 6.89 11.99 1.50
N ALA A 133 5.84 11.24 1.83
CA ALA A 133 5.39 10.99 3.20
C ALA A 133 5.58 9.52 3.58
N ALA A 134 5.74 9.24 4.88
CA ALA A 134 5.75 7.91 5.45
C ALA A 134 4.81 7.89 6.66
N ILE A 135 3.78 7.04 6.63
CA ILE A 135 2.65 7.05 7.56
C ILE A 135 2.47 5.67 8.21
N ALA A 136 2.11 5.67 9.49
CA ALA A 136 1.74 4.49 10.25
C ALA A 136 0.49 4.76 11.09
N ALA A 137 -0.47 3.84 11.09
CA ALA A 137 -1.66 3.89 11.94
C ALA A 137 -2.15 2.48 12.33
N LEU A 138 -1.23 1.52 12.50
CA LEU A 138 -1.52 0.10 12.75
C LEU A 138 -2.61 -0.44 11.80
N SER A 139 -3.72 -0.96 12.31
CA SER A 139 -4.84 -1.48 11.52
C SER A 139 -5.48 -0.43 10.61
N CYS A 140 -5.39 0.85 10.96
CA CYS A 140 -5.90 1.98 10.18
C CYS A 140 -4.92 2.54 9.15
N THR A 141 -3.74 1.91 8.99
CA THR A 141 -2.65 2.39 8.11
C THR A 141 -3.11 2.58 6.66
N PHE A 142 -3.88 1.65 6.12
CA PHE A 142 -4.37 1.78 4.74
C PHE A 142 -5.29 2.99 4.58
N ALA A 143 -6.24 3.19 5.49
CA ALA A 143 -7.16 4.32 5.46
C ALA A 143 -6.43 5.66 5.62
N ALA A 144 -5.51 5.73 6.58
CA ALA A 144 -4.65 6.90 6.78
C ALA A 144 -3.78 7.19 5.54
N GLY A 145 -3.24 6.15 4.90
CA GLY A 145 -2.45 6.26 3.67
C GLY A 145 -3.25 6.83 2.50
N ILE A 146 -4.50 6.38 2.29
CA ILE A 146 -5.36 6.98 1.24
C ILE A 146 -5.68 8.43 1.59
N LEU A 147 -6.02 8.73 2.83
CA LEU A 147 -6.33 10.10 3.25
C LEU A 147 -5.14 11.04 3.02
N GLU A 148 -3.92 10.59 3.34
CA GLU A 148 -2.69 11.35 3.07
C GLU A 148 -2.45 11.52 1.57
N ALA A 149 -2.58 10.45 0.78
CA ALA A 149 -2.39 10.51 -0.67
C ALA A 149 -3.41 11.44 -1.34
N ALA A 150 -4.66 11.42 -0.89
CA ALA A 150 -5.71 12.32 -1.31
C ALA A 150 -5.40 13.78 -0.94
N SER A 151 -4.99 14.02 0.30
CA SER A 151 -4.64 15.35 0.81
C SER A 151 -3.46 15.94 0.04
N LEU A 152 -2.44 15.14 -0.24
CA LEU A 152 -1.29 15.56 -1.04
C LEU A 152 -1.69 15.85 -2.49
N ALA A 153 -2.53 15.00 -3.11
CA ALA A 153 -2.99 15.18 -4.49
C ALA A 153 -3.86 16.44 -4.70
N VAL A 154 -4.60 16.88 -3.68
CA VAL A 154 -5.38 18.14 -3.75
C VAL A 154 -4.56 19.36 -3.40
N SER A 155 -3.49 19.20 -2.61
CA SER A 155 -2.65 20.32 -2.17
C SER A 155 -1.58 20.68 -3.19
N GLU A 156 -1.06 19.69 -3.92
CA GLU A 156 0.00 19.86 -4.90
C GLU A 156 -0.44 19.33 -6.28
N PRO A 157 -0.13 20.03 -7.38
CA PRO A 157 -0.44 19.53 -8.71
C PRO A 157 0.42 18.31 -9.02
N GLY A 158 -0.21 17.17 -9.30
CA GLY A 158 0.50 15.99 -9.74
C GLY A 158 -0.18 14.68 -9.38
N THR A 159 0.52 13.59 -9.66
CA THR A 159 0.10 12.24 -9.30
C THR A 159 0.79 11.81 -8.02
N VAL A 160 0.04 11.19 -7.11
CA VAL A 160 0.56 10.60 -5.88
C VAL A 160 0.49 9.07 -5.99
N LEU A 161 1.62 8.42 -5.76
CA LEU A 161 1.74 6.98 -5.62
C LEU A 161 1.62 6.61 -4.13
N LEU A 162 0.53 5.95 -3.75
CA LEU A 162 0.40 5.32 -2.44
C LEU A 162 0.94 3.90 -2.51
N ILE A 163 1.81 3.54 -1.57
CA ILE A 163 2.38 2.20 -1.40
C ILE A 163 2.10 1.73 0.02
N ALA A 164 1.25 0.72 0.17
CA ALA A 164 0.97 0.10 1.46
C ALA A 164 1.67 -1.26 1.53
N HIS A 165 2.48 -1.49 2.56
CA HIS A 165 3.28 -2.70 2.67
C HIS A 165 3.52 -3.07 4.13
N ASP A 166 3.62 -4.36 4.41
CA ASP A 166 4.03 -4.86 5.72
C ASP A 166 4.75 -6.21 5.61
N ILE A 167 5.59 -6.49 6.60
CA ILE A 167 6.26 -7.77 6.79
C ILE A 167 5.70 -8.50 8.02
N PRO A 168 5.84 -9.84 8.11
CA PRO A 168 5.35 -10.60 9.26
C PRO A 168 5.90 -10.07 10.60
N ALA A 169 4.99 -9.77 11.52
CA ALA A 169 5.29 -9.46 12.91
C ALA A 169 6.04 -10.63 13.55
N SER A 170 7.04 -10.31 14.37
CA SER A 170 7.79 -11.28 15.17
C SER A 170 7.70 -10.91 16.64
N SER A 171 7.74 -11.92 17.51
CA SER A 171 7.77 -11.71 18.96
C SER A 171 8.90 -10.74 19.35
N PRO A 172 8.64 -9.74 20.21
CA PRO A 172 7.41 -9.58 21.02
C PRO A 172 6.28 -8.77 20.35
N LEU A 173 6.50 -8.23 19.16
CA LEU A 173 5.62 -7.24 18.54
C LEU A 173 4.39 -7.86 17.84
N ASP A 174 4.37 -9.19 17.69
CA ASP A 174 3.18 -9.92 17.24
C ASP A 174 2.03 -9.95 18.27
N ALA A 175 2.26 -9.43 19.48
CA ALA A 175 1.21 -9.17 20.47
C ALA A 175 0.34 -7.95 20.14
N VAL A 176 0.83 -7.01 19.32
CA VAL A 176 0.12 -5.76 18.98
C VAL A 176 -0.13 -5.58 17.48
N CYS A 177 0.57 -6.33 16.63
CA CYS A 177 0.38 -6.34 15.18
C CYS A 177 0.09 -7.76 14.71
N SER A 178 -1.06 -7.96 14.07
CA SER A 178 -1.52 -9.27 13.62
C SER A 178 -0.92 -9.70 12.28
N THR A 179 -0.01 -8.93 11.69
CA THR A 179 0.54 -9.26 10.37
C THR A 179 1.36 -10.57 10.41
N ARG A 180 0.92 -11.59 9.67
CA ARG A 180 1.54 -12.93 9.58
C ARG A 180 2.18 -13.21 8.22
N GLN A 181 1.84 -12.47 7.17
CA GLN A 181 2.37 -12.69 5.81
C GLN A 181 2.93 -11.39 5.23
N PRO A 182 4.00 -11.45 4.41
CA PRO A 182 4.46 -10.30 3.67
C PRO A 182 3.46 -9.94 2.57
N PHE A 183 3.18 -8.64 2.45
CA PHE A 183 2.24 -8.13 1.46
C PHE A 183 2.62 -6.70 1.08
N ALA A 184 2.37 -6.34 -0.17
CA ALA A 184 2.33 -4.96 -0.61
C ALA A 184 1.26 -4.75 -1.68
N LEU A 185 0.70 -3.55 -1.69
CA LEU A 185 -0.09 -3.01 -2.78
C LEU A 185 0.35 -1.57 -3.07
N ALA A 186 0.06 -1.08 -4.26
CA ALA A 186 0.27 0.31 -4.59
C ALA A 186 -0.69 0.78 -5.69
N PHE A 187 -1.10 2.05 -5.66
CA PHE A 187 -1.89 2.65 -6.73
C PHE A 187 -1.66 4.15 -6.81
N LEU A 188 -2.02 4.71 -7.95
CA LEU A 188 -1.81 6.12 -8.28
C LEU A 188 -3.14 6.88 -8.15
N VAL A 189 -3.09 8.03 -7.48
CA VAL A 189 -4.21 8.96 -7.33
C VAL A 189 -3.81 10.35 -7.81
N SER A 190 -4.77 11.14 -8.29
CA SER A 190 -4.54 12.51 -8.74
C SER A 190 -5.81 13.35 -8.54
N SER A 191 -5.66 14.65 -8.31
CA SER A 191 -6.78 15.61 -8.35
C SER A 191 -7.26 15.90 -9.77
N GLN A 192 -6.46 15.56 -10.78
CA GLN A 192 -6.77 15.74 -12.19
C GLN A 192 -6.75 14.41 -12.92
N ARG A 193 -7.60 14.29 -13.95
CA ARG A 193 -7.59 13.09 -14.79
C ARG A 193 -6.35 13.08 -15.67
N ILE A 194 -5.44 12.16 -15.41
CA ILE A 194 -4.20 12.01 -16.18
C ILE A 194 -4.44 11.29 -17.51
N ALA A 195 -5.33 10.30 -17.53
CA ALA A 195 -5.69 9.57 -18.75
C ALA A 195 -7.15 9.12 -18.75
N PRO A 196 -7.78 8.87 -19.93
CA PRO A 196 -9.20 8.54 -20.03
C PRO A 196 -9.64 7.37 -19.16
N GLN A 197 -8.79 6.33 -19.06
CA GLN A 197 -9.04 5.11 -18.30
C GLN A 197 -9.01 5.28 -16.79
N TRP A 198 -8.53 6.43 -16.27
CA TRP A 198 -8.55 6.71 -14.85
C TRP A 198 -9.99 6.90 -14.37
N ARG A 199 -10.30 6.29 -13.23
CA ARG A 199 -11.65 6.24 -12.69
C ARG A 199 -11.85 7.38 -11.72
N GLY A 200 -13.03 7.99 -11.76
CA GLY A 200 -13.39 8.99 -10.75
C GLY A 200 -13.59 8.32 -9.40
N MET A 201 -13.17 9.00 -8.35
CA MET A 201 -13.24 8.55 -6.97
C MET A 201 -13.65 9.72 -6.09
N ARG A 202 -14.52 9.49 -5.12
CA ARG A 202 -14.87 10.46 -4.08
C ARG A 202 -14.49 9.89 -2.72
N LEU A 203 -13.69 10.66 -1.98
CA LEU A 203 -13.35 10.39 -0.59
C LEU A 203 -14.12 11.29 0.36
N GLU A 204 -14.68 10.71 1.42
CA GLU A 204 -15.45 11.41 2.43
C GLU A 204 -15.04 10.94 3.83
N TYR A 205 -14.80 11.89 4.73
CA TYR A 205 -14.70 11.63 6.15
C TYR A 205 -16.10 11.55 6.76
N ARG A 206 -16.33 10.58 7.63
CA ARG A 206 -17.60 10.37 8.33
C ARG A 206 -17.34 10.14 9.82
N GLU A 207 -18.01 10.89 10.67
CA GLU A 207 -17.98 10.76 12.14
C GLU A 207 -18.93 9.65 12.62
N THR A 208 -18.76 8.47 12.04
CA THR A 208 -19.45 7.26 12.47
C THR A 208 -18.51 6.07 12.37
N SER A 209 -18.75 5.04 13.19
CA SER A 209 -18.04 3.78 13.02
C SER A 209 -18.46 3.08 11.73
N SER A 210 -17.57 2.23 11.22
CA SER A 210 -17.84 1.38 10.05
C SER A 210 -17.13 0.04 10.25
N PRO A 211 -17.69 -1.08 9.76
CA PRO A 211 -16.90 -2.31 9.67
C PRO A 211 -15.75 -2.15 8.67
N TRP A 212 -14.74 -3.01 8.78
CA TRP A 212 -13.76 -3.17 7.71
C TRP A 212 -14.42 -3.74 6.45
N PRO A 213 -14.01 -3.32 5.24
CA PRO A 213 -14.52 -3.92 4.02
C PRO A 213 -13.90 -5.31 3.86
N THR A 214 -14.71 -6.26 3.44
CA THR A 214 -14.32 -7.67 3.31
C THR A 214 -14.19 -8.02 1.82
N PRO A 215 -13.06 -8.59 1.38
CA PRO A 215 -12.94 -9.04 0.01
C PRO A 215 -13.76 -10.31 -0.24
N GLU A 216 -14.11 -10.62 -1.49
CA GLU A 216 -15.06 -11.68 -1.81
C GLU A 216 -14.44 -13.09 -1.70
N PRO A 217 -13.35 -13.44 -2.43
CA PRO A 217 -12.72 -14.75 -2.32
C PRO A 217 -12.20 -15.02 -0.91
N GLY A 218 -12.49 -16.21 -0.37
CA GLY A 218 -12.09 -16.57 1.00
C GLY A 218 -10.58 -16.51 1.25
N TRP A 219 -9.75 -16.76 0.23
CA TRP A 219 -8.29 -16.64 0.36
C TRP A 219 -7.84 -15.18 0.48
N LEU A 220 -8.52 -14.24 -0.17
CA LEU A 220 -8.29 -12.80 -0.01
C LEU A 220 -8.78 -12.31 1.36
N GLN A 221 -9.88 -12.86 1.88
CA GLN A 221 -10.34 -12.56 3.24
C GLN A 221 -9.28 -12.94 4.27
N LYS A 222 -8.73 -14.15 4.13
CA LYS A 222 -7.63 -14.61 4.98
C LYS A 222 -6.41 -13.70 4.86
N LEU A 223 -6.02 -13.30 3.65
CA LEU A 223 -4.90 -12.39 3.44
C LEU A 223 -5.13 -11.01 4.10
N ALA A 224 -6.35 -10.46 4.01
CA ALA A 224 -6.73 -9.21 4.65
C ALA A 224 -6.78 -9.30 6.19
N MET A 225 -7.06 -10.47 6.75
CA MET A 225 -6.96 -10.72 8.20
C MET A 225 -5.51 -10.89 8.67
N ASP A 226 -4.68 -11.51 7.84
CA ASP A 226 -3.27 -11.84 8.13
C ASP A 226 -2.31 -10.67 7.85
N ASN A 227 -2.77 -9.51 7.36
CA ASN A 227 -1.92 -8.35 7.09
C ASN A 227 -2.73 -7.04 7.10
N GLU A 228 -2.28 -6.06 7.88
CA GLU A 228 -3.02 -4.79 8.05
C GLU A 228 -3.13 -3.97 6.75
N CYS A 229 -2.07 -3.95 5.93
CA CYS A 229 -2.09 -3.30 4.62
C CYS A 229 -2.95 -4.05 3.59
N ALA A 230 -3.17 -5.36 3.76
CA ALA A 230 -4.04 -6.15 2.88
C ALA A 230 -5.52 -5.82 3.03
N ARG A 231 -5.91 -5.02 4.04
CA ARG A 231 -7.26 -4.44 4.13
C ARG A 231 -7.62 -3.52 2.96
N GLY A 232 -6.64 -3.15 2.11
CA GLY A 232 -6.88 -2.44 0.85
C GLY A 232 -7.31 -3.30 -0.33
N ILE A 233 -7.30 -4.64 -0.22
CA ILE A 233 -7.68 -5.57 -1.32
C ILE A 233 -9.08 -5.27 -1.90
N PRO A 234 -10.13 -4.94 -1.13
CA PRO A 234 -11.44 -4.63 -1.69
C PRO A 234 -11.43 -3.51 -2.75
N LEU A 235 -10.50 -2.55 -2.64
CA LEU A 235 -10.31 -1.52 -3.66
C LEU A 235 -9.71 -2.11 -4.94
N LEU A 236 -8.75 -3.03 -4.81
CA LEU A 236 -8.16 -3.73 -5.96
C LEU A 236 -9.20 -4.59 -6.68
N GLU A 237 -10.07 -5.28 -5.95
CA GLU A 237 -11.19 -6.03 -6.54
C GLU A 237 -12.16 -5.12 -7.30
N ALA A 238 -12.51 -3.97 -6.72
CA ALA A 238 -13.36 -2.98 -7.37
C ALA A 238 -12.74 -2.41 -8.65
N LEU A 239 -11.42 -2.19 -8.64
CA LEU A 239 -10.64 -1.76 -9.82
C LEU A 239 -10.61 -2.85 -10.89
N ALA A 240 -10.21 -4.07 -10.53
CA ALA A 240 -10.11 -5.22 -11.45
C ALA A 240 -11.47 -5.61 -12.06
N GLY A 241 -12.54 -5.54 -11.26
CA GLY A 241 -13.89 -5.81 -11.73
C GLY A 241 -14.50 -4.70 -12.60
N HIS A 242 -13.87 -3.52 -12.69
CA HIS A 242 -14.40 -2.35 -13.41
C HIS A 242 -15.81 -1.91 -12.96
N ARG A 243 -16.23 -2.31 -11.75
CA ARG A 243 -17.55 -2.02 -11.19
C ARG A 243 -17.49 -0.79 -10.27
N PRO A 244 -18.54 0.04 -10.21
CA PRO A 244 -18.68 1.02 -9.15
C PRO A 244 -18.64 0.31 -7.79
N ALA A 245 -18.09 0.97 -6.78
CA ALA A 245 -18.04 0.42 -5.43
C ALA A 245 -18.16 1.55 -4.40
N THR A 246 -18.78 1.24 -3.27
CA THR A 246 -18.66 2.03 -2.05
C THR A 246 -17.91 1.20 -1.03
N LEU A 247 -16.77 1.69 -0.59
CA LEU A 247 -15.92 1.06 0.41
C LEU A 247 -15.79 2.01 1.60
N ALA A 248 -15.61 1.45 2.79
CA ALA A 248 -15.42 2.21 4.00
C ALA A 248 -14.34 1.55 4.86
N TRP A 249 -13.40 2.34 5.39
CA TRP A 249 -12.38 1.86 6.32
C TRP A 249 -12.39 2.71 7.59
N PRO A 250 -12.37 2.10 8.78
CA PRO A 250 -12.13 2.81 10.03
C PRO A 250 -10.86 3.67 9.98
N LEU A 251 -10.98 4.89 10.51
CA LEU A 251 -9.84 5.74 10.87
C LEU A 251 -9.56 5.69 12.37
N ASN A 252 -10.61 5.46 13.17
CA ASN A 252 -10.60 5.18 14.60
C ASN A 252 -11.95 4.57 15.00
N GLU A 253 -12.25 4.46 16.30
CA GLU A 253 -13.49 3.87 16.82
C GLU A 253 -14.75 4.68 16.48
N ALA A 254 -14.62 5.98 16.23
CA ALA A 254 -15.73 6.92 16.02
C ALA A 254 -15.79 7.51 14.61
N ALA A 255 -14.84 7.17 13.72
CA ALA A 255 -14.77 7.74 12.39
C ALA A 255 -14.26 6.75 11.35
N HIS A 256 -14.74 6.91 10.11
CA HIS A 256 -14.29 6.14 8.96
C HIS A 256 -14.09 7.02 7.73
N LEU A 257 -13.28 6.49 6.82
CA LEU A 257 -13.07 7.03 5.48
C LEU A 257 -13.95 6.24 4.51
N ARG A 258 -14.89 6.93 3.86
CA ARG A 258 -15.73 6.38 2.81
C ARG A 258 -15.13 6.72 1.44
N LEU A 259 -14.99 5.72 0.58
CA LEU A 259 -14.54 5.85 -0.80
C LEU A 259 -15.68 5.38 -1.71
N GLN A 260 -16.14 6.28 -2.58
CA GLN A 260 -17.02 5.93 -3.69
C GLN A 260 -16.18 5.89 -4.96
N LEU A 261 -16.27 4.81 -5.72
CA LEU A 261 -15.57 4.62 -6.98
C LEU A 261 -16.60 4.68 -8.11
N GLY A 262 -16.39 5.59 -9.06
CA GLY A 262 -17.32 5.86 -10.15
C GLY A 262 -17.37 4.72 -11.19
N PRO A 263 -18.43 4.66 -12.01
CA PRO A 263 -18.56 3.68 -13.08
C PRO A 263 -17.47 3.90 -14.14
N GLY A 264 -16.64 2.88 -14.37
CA GLY A 264 -15.68 2.86 -15.47
C GLY A 264 -14.78 4.11 -15.58
N ALA A 265 -14.30 4.33 -16.80
CA ALA A 265 -13.38 5.40 -17.16
C ALA A 265 -14.03 6.79 -17.02
N GLY A 266 -13.54 7.60 -16.10
CA GLY A 266 -13.80 9.04 -16.10
C GLY A 266 -15.14 9.55 -15.56
N ALA A 267 -16.02 8.75 -14.98
CA ALA A 267 -17.16 9.30 -14.24
C ALA A 267 -16.78 9.52 -12.77
N LEU A 268 -17.01 10.72 -12.23
CA LEU A 268 -17.05 10.90 -10.78
C LEU A 268 -18.30 10.20 -10.22
N PRO A 269 -18.25 9.66 -9.00
CA PRO A 269 -19.44 9.09 -8.35
C PRO A 269 -20.56 10.13 -8.18
N ASP A 270 -21.81 9.71 -8.38
CA ASP A 270 -22.97 10.55 -8.08
C ASP A 270 -23.05 10.77 -6.55
N PRO A 271 -23.12 12.02 -6.05
CA PRO A 271 -23.27 12.29 -4.63
C PRO A 271 -24.51 11.64 -3.99
N THR A 272 -25.52 11.29 -4.79
CA THR A 272 -26.79 10.71 -4.34
C THR A 272 -26.86 9.19 -4.49
N SER A 273 -25.88 8.54 -5.11
CA SER A 273 -25.84 7.08 -5.23
C SER A 273 -25.38 6.45 -3.91
N SER A 274 -26.26 6.49 -2.91
CA SER A 274 -26.11 5.77 -1.66
C SER A 274 -27.47 5.49 -1.06
N VAL A 275 -28.12 4.46 -1.60
CA VAL A 275 -29.16 3.69 -0.90
C VAL A 275 -28.60 2.28 -0.73
#